data_AF-A0ABD3XLZ1-F1
#
_entry.id   AF-A0ABD3XLZ1-F1
#
_cell.length_a   1.000
_cell.length_b   1.000
_cell.length_c   1.000
_cell.angle_alpha   90.00
_cell.angle_beta   90.00
_cell.angle_gamma   90.00
#
_symmetry.space_group_name_H-M   'P 1'
#
loop_
_entity.id
_entity.type
_entity.pdbx_description
1 polymer ?
#
loop_
_entity_poly.entity_id
_entity_poly.type
_entity_poly.pdbx_seq_one_letter_code
_entity_poly.pdbx_strand_id
1 'polypeptide(L)'
;MATASLYSIIFKQEQAHDDSIWSCAWGRSNKDNTENIITGSVDDTVKVWKWVDEKLELRHILEGHQLGVVSVDINKAGTLAASSSLDAHVKIWDIETGKCAKSIDAGPVDAWTIAFSPDSRFLASGSHGGKINLFNVDSGTKETSLETRGKFILSIAYSPDGKYIACGAIDGIVNVFDISTGKLIHTLEGHALPIRSLCFSPDSELLVTGSDDSQIKIYDVQHANLTGTLSGHGSWVLCVDFCSDNTTFVSSSSDKTVKLWSAGSRQCIHTFYDHSDQVWSAKYNNAGTRIVSVSDDKAIHLYDVPSQ
;
A
#
# COMPACT_ATOMS: atom_id res chain seq x y z
N MET A 1 38.30 0.93 2.92
CA MET A 1 37.34 2.00 3.25
C MET A 1 35.97 1.46 2.89
N ALA A 2 35.18 1.06 3.88
CA ALA A 2 33.78 0.75 3.65
C ALA A 2 33.08 2.09 3.38
N THR A 3 32.54 2.27 2.17
CA THR A 3 31.64 3.38 1.86
C THR A 3 30.47 3.28 2.83
N ALA A 4 30.29 4.30 3.67
CA ALA A 4 29.10 4.40 4.51
C ALA A 4 27.88 4.38 3.57
N SER A 5 27.03 3.38 3.75
CA SER A 5 25.77 3.22 3.03
C SER A 5 24.86 4.38 3.40
N LEU A 6 24.83 5.42 2.55
CA LEU A 6 24.04 6.61 2.78
C LEU A 6 22.62 6.40 2.23
N TYR A 7 21.63 6.44 3.13
CA TYR A 7 20.25 6.68 2.75
C TYR A 7 20.18 7.99 1.96
N SER A 8 19.71 7.93 0.73
CA SER A 8 19.74 9.08 -0.17
C SER A 8 18.66 8.98 -1.22
N ILE A 9 18.25 10.13 -1.76
CA ILE A 9 17.42 10.16 -2.95
C ILE A 9 18.28 9.92 -4.20
N ILE A 10 17.80 9.05 -5.08
CA ILE A 10 18.50 8.67 -6.32
C ILE A 10 17.82 9.21 -7.57
N PHE A 11 16.51 9.47 -7.52
CA PHE A 11 15.77 9.96 -8.68
C PHE A 11 14.54 10.78 -8.25
N LYS A 12 14.22 11.81 -9.02
CA LYS A 12 13.00 12.62 -8.90
C LYS A 12 12.31 12.71 -10.25
N GLN A 13 11.05 12.28 -10.31
CA GLN A 13 10.14 12.56 -11.42
C GLN A 13 9.20 13.68 -11.01
N GLU A 14 9.49 14.90 -11.45
CA GLU A 14 8.57 16.03 -11.28
C GLU A 14 7.40 15.91 -12.28
N GLN A 15 6.23 16.43 -11.91
CA GLN A 15 5.01 16.38 -12.73
C GLN A 15 4.74 14.99 -13.31
N ALA A 16 4.86 13.96 -12.47
CA ALA A 16 4.57 12.59 -12.88
C ALA A 16 3.08 12.41 -13.25
N HIS A 17 2.21 13.24 -12.67
CA HIS A 17 0.77 13.30 -12.93
C HIS A 17 0.30 14.76 -13.01
N ASP A 18 -0.90 14.97 -13.59
CA ASP A 18 -1.48 16.31 -13.71
C ASP A 18 -2.14 16.77 -12.42
N ASP A 19 -2.38 15.85 -11.48
CA ASP A 19 -2.91 16.09 -10.13
C ASP A 19 -2.20 15.23 -9.07
N SER A 20 -2.61 15.37 -7.80
CA SER A 20 -2.09 14.63 -6.65
C SER A 20 -2.03 13.12 -6.88
N ILE A 21 -0.91 12.50 -6.48
CA ILE A 21 -0.74 11.06 -6.58
C ILE A 21 -1.04 10.43 -5.21
N TRP A 22 -2.10 9.62 -5.14
CA TRP A 22 -2.59 9.06 -3.88
C TRP A 22 -2.06 7.66 -3.57
N SER A 23 -1.66 6.90 -4.58
CA SER A 23 -1.18 5.53 -4.36
C SER A 23 -0.06 5.16 -5.32
N CYS A 24 0.87 4.36 -4.81
CA CYS A 24 1.90 3.72 -5.61
C CYS A 24 2.11 2.26 -5.18
N ALA A 25 2.56 1.43 -6.11
CA ALA A 25 3.02 0.07 -5.87
C ALA A 25 4.29 -0.19 -6.68
N TRP A 26 5.20 -1.03 -6.18
CA TRP A 26 6.43 -1.41 -6.87
C TRP A 26 6.52 -2.93 -6.92
N GLY A 27 6.62 -3.48 -8.13
CA GLY A 27 6.64 -4.92 -8.36
C GLY A 27 7.64 -5.31 -9.44
N ARG A 28 8.36 -6.41 -9.21
CA ARG A 28 9.23 -7.03 -10.21
C ARG A 28 8.49 -8.11 -10.99
N SER A 29 8.46 -7.98 -12.30
CA SER A 29 7.87 -8.98 -13.21
C SER A 29 8.70 -10.27 -13.21
N ASN A 30 8.04 -11.39 -12.95
CA ASN A 30 8.69 -12.72 -13.01
C ASN A 30 8.95 -13.18 -14.45
N LYS A 31 8.36 -12.51 -15.46
CA LYS A 31 8.52 -12.87 -16.88
C LYS A 31 9.87 -12.42 -17.43
N ASP A 32 10.29 -11.23 -17.08
CA ASP A 32 11.43 -10.54 -17.71
C ASP A 32 12.31 -9.77 -16.71
N ASN A 33 12.03 -9.86 -15.39
CA ASN A 33 12.69 -9.12 -14.32
C ASN A 33 12.54 -7.60 -14.39
N THR A 34 11.62 -7.09 -15.21
CA THR A 34 11.36 -5.66 -15.26
C THR A 34 10.78 -5.19 -13.92
N GLU A 35 11.39 -4.15 -13.34
CA GLU A 35 10.84 -3.45 -12.18
C GLU A 35 9.80 -2.43 -12.66
N ASN A 36 8.55 -2.63 -12.27
CA ASN A 36 7.45 -1.74 -12.61
C ASN A 36 6.98 -0.99 -11.36
N ILE A 37 6.79 0.31 -11.50
CA ILE A 37 6.12 1.16 -10.52
C ILE A 37 4.76 1.53 -11.12
N ILE A 38 3.70 1.32 -10.35
CA ILE A 38 2.34 1.70 -10.71
C ILE A 38 1.94 2.88 -9.83
N THR A 39 1.41 3.95 -10.43
CA THR A 39 0.90 5.11 -9.70
C THR A 39 -0.55 5.38 -10.06
N GLY A 40 -1.37 5.71 -9.06
CA GLY A 40 -2.76 6.14 -9.22
C GLY A 40 -2.93 7.55 -8.69
N SER A 41 -3.60 8.39 -9.47
CA SER A 41 -3.71 9.83 -9.23
C SER A 41 -5.15 10.32 -9.25
N VAL A 42 -5.35 11.50 -8.68
CA VAL A 42 -6.61 12.27 -8.71
C VAL A 42 -6.95 12.71 -10.14
N ASP A 43 -6.00 12.70 -11.07
CA ASP A 43 -6.22 12.97 -12.50
C ASP A 43 -6.91 11.84 -13.28
N ASP A 44 -7.56 10.91 -12.57
CA ASP A 44 -8.27 9.74 -13.08
C ASP A 44 -7.39 8.68 -13.77
N THR A 45 -6.07 8.87 -13.85
CA THR A 45 -5.16 7.95 -14.54
C THR A 45 -4.41 7.02 -13.61
N VAL A 46 -4.12 5.81 -14.12
CA VAL A 46 -3.08 4.93 -13.59
C VAL A 46 -1.90 4.96 -14.56
N LYS A 47 -0.69 5.22 -14.09
CA LYS A 47 0.52 5.17 -14.92
C LYS A 47 1.39 3.98 -14.56
N VAL A 48 1.92 3.33 -15.59
CA VAL A 48 2.90 2.25 -15.48
C VAL A 48 4.25 2.82 -15.84
N TRP A 49 5.18 2.76 -14.90
CA TRP A 49 6.55 3.20 -15.06
C TRP A 49 7.49 2.01 -14.98
N LYS A 50 8.53 2.03 -15.81
CA LYS A 50 9.62 1.07 -15.76
C LYS A 50 10.82 1.71 -15.07
N TRP A 51 11.32 1.06 -14.03
CA TRP A 51 12.61 1.41 -13.42
C TRP A 51 13.73 0.62 -14.09
N VAL A 52 14.59 1.31 -14.83
CA VAL A 52 15.70 0.70 -15.57
C VAL A 52 16.85 1.70 -15.69
N ASP A 53 18.09 1.23 -15.56
CA ASP A 53 19.30 2.04 -15.71
C ASP A 53 19.29 3.35 -14.88
N GLU A 54 18.81 3.25 -13.63
CA GLU A 54 18.66 4.38 -12.69
C GLU A 54 17.74 5.50 -13.22
N LYS A 55 16.78 5.15 -14.07
CA LYS A 55 15.76 6.07 -14.62
C LYS A 55 14.37 5.48 -14.55
N LEU A 56 13.40 6.38 -14.41
CA LEU A 56 11.99 6.06 -14.49
C LEU A 56 11.46 6.39 -15.89
N GLU A 57 11.02 5.37 -16.63
CA GLU A 57 10.48 5.51 -17.98
C GLU A 57 8.97 5.27 -17.97
N LEU A 58 8.18 6.22 -18.47
CA LEU A 58 6.74 6.01 -18.63
C LEU A 58 6.48 4.96 -19.71
N ARG A 59 5.82 3.87 -19.34
CA ARG A 59 5.49 2.76 -20.24
C ARG A 59 4.07 2.87 -20.77
N HIS A 60 3.09 3.08 -19.87
CA HIS A 60 1.67 3.14 -20.22
C HIS A 60 0.95 4.22 -19.39
N ILE A 61 -0.05 4.84 -20.01
CA ILE A 61 -1.10 5.60 -19.33
C ILE A 61 -2.38 4.78 -19.47
N LEU A 62 -2.93 4.31 -18.36
CA LEU A 62 -4.09 3.46 -18.30
C LEU A 62 -5.30 4.32 -17.94
N GLU A 63 -6.10 4.62 -18.96
CA GLU A 63 -7.29 5.45 -18.85
C GLU A 63 -8.56 4.60 -18.67
N GLY A 64 -9.57 5.18 -18.02
CA GLY A 64 -10.91 4.62 -17.98
C GLY A 64 -11.62 4.70 -16.62
N HIS A 65 -10.93 5.14 -15.56
CA HIS A 65 -11.62 5.62 -14.36
C HIS A 65 -12.29 6.97 -14.66
N GLN A 66 -13.34 7.27 -13.90
CA GLN A 66 -14.14 8.50 -14.07
C GLN A 66 -13.94 9.51 -12.93
N LEU A 67 -13.22 9.09 -11.89
CA LEU A 67 -12.83 9.89 -10.74
C LEU A 67 -11.44 9.44 -10.26
N GLY A 68 -10.85 10.23 -9.37
CA GLY A 68 -9.51 9.98 -8.83
C GLY A 68 -9.29 8.56 -8.31
N VAL A 69 -8.13 8.01 -8.65
CA VAL A 69 -7.70 6.67 -8.26
C VAL A 69 -7.25 6.70 -6.80
N VAL A 70 -7.91 5.91 -5.94
CA VAL A 70 -7.66 5.88 -4.50
C VAL A 70 -6.59 4.88 -4.11
N SER A 71 -6.43 3.79 -4.86
CA SER A 71 -5.50 2.72 -4.53
C SER A 71 -5.06 1.98 -5.78
N VAL A 72 -3.80 1.59 -5.81
CA VAL A 72 -3.21 0.70 -6.81
C VAL A 72 -2.43 -0.40 -6.10
N ASP A 73 -2.39 -1.58 -6.71
CA ASP A 73 -1.58 -2.70 -6.23
C ASP A 73 -1.10 -3.57 -7.40
N ILE A 74 -0.08 -4.38 -7.18
CA ILE A 74 0.53 -5.28 -8.18
C ILE A 74 0.45 -6.72 -7.67
N ASN A 75 0.08 -7.64 -8.56
CA ASN A 75 0.04 -9.05 -8.21
C ASN A 75 1.45 -9.61 -7.96
N LYS A 76 1.55 -10.76 -7.28
CA LYS A 76 2.85 -11.37 -6.92
C LYS A 76 3.76 -11.66 -8.12
N ALA A 77 3.17 -11.90 -9.30
CA ALA A 77 3.90 -12.17 -10.53
C ALA A 77 4.46 -10.92 -11.21
N GLY A 78 4.01 -9.71 -10.82
CA GLY A 78 4.35 -8.46 -11.47
C GLY A 78 3.79 -8.33 -12.89
N THR A 79 2.70 -9.04 -13.20
CA THR A 79 2.08 -9.08 -14.53
C THR A 79 0.76 -8.33 -14.60
N LEU A 80 0.05 -8.23 -13.47
CA LEU A 80 -1.22 -7.52 -13.36
C LEU A 80 -1.08 -6.39 -12.34
N ALA A 81 -1.66 -5.25 -12.68
CA ALA A 81 -1.95 -4.19 -11.74
C ALA A 81 -3.46 -4.15 -11.48
N ALA A 82 -3.86 -3.70 -10.31
CA ALA A 82 -5.24 -3.36 -10.03
C ALA A 82 -5.32 -1.91 -9.58
N SER A 83 -6.46 -1.27 -9.81
CA SER A 83 -6.76 0.06 -9.31
C SER A 83 -8.20 0.14 -8.84
N SER A 84 -8.45 0.96 -7.83
CA SER A 84 -9.79 1.35 -7.41
C SER A 84 -9.90 2.87 -7.39
N SER A 85 -11.11 3.37 -7.59
CA SER A 85 -11.39 4.80 -7.68
C SER A 85 -12.66 5.16 -6.90
N LEU A 86 -12.81 6.46 -6.63
CA LEU A 86 -14.04 7.06 -6.11
C LEU A 86 -15.26 6.83 -7.03
N ASP A 87 -15.05 6.41 -8.28
CA ASP A 87 -16.10 6.00 -9.22
C ASP A 87 -16.73 4.63 -8.90
N ALA A 88 -16.37 4.04 -7.76
CA ALA A 88 -16.86 2.73 -7.31
C ALA A 88 -16.47 1.54 -8.21
N HIS A 89 -15.50 1.73 -9.12
CA HIS A 89 -14.97 0.66 -9.95
C HIS A 89 -13.62 0.17 -9.45
N VAL A 90 -13.42 -1.14 -9.60
CA VAL A 90 -12.11 -1.77 -9.54
C VAL A 90 -11.73 -2.22 -10.94
N LYS A 91 -10.55 -1.84 -11.42
CA LYS A 91 -10.03 -2.27 -12.73
C LYS A 91 -8.79 -3.11 -12.55
N ILE A 92 -8.66 -4.13 -13.40
CA ILE A 92 -7.49 -5.00 -13.48
C ILE A 92 -6.86 -4.77 -14.83
N TRP A 93 -5.56 -4.51 -14.83
CA TRP A 93 -4.78 -4.11 -15.97
C TRP A 93 -3.66 -5.10 -16.23
N ASP A 94 -3.47 -5.44 -17.49
CA ASP A 94 -2.30 -6.19 -17.93
C ASP A 94 -1.12 -5.21 -18.09
N ILE A 95 -0.10 -5.36 -17.25
CA ILE A 95 1.06 -4.44 -17.20
C ILE A 95 1.87 -4.50 -18.50
N GLU A 96 1.91 -5.66 -19.16
CA GLU A 96 2.71 -5.83 -20.36
C GLU A 96 2.12 -5.07 -21.54
N THR A 97 0.83 -5.26 -21.76
CA THR A 97 0.07 -4.74 -22.91
C THR A 97 -0.55 -3.36 -22.66
N GLY A 98 -0.66 -2.94 -21.39
CA GLY A 98 -1.30 -1.68 -21.01
C GLY A 98 -2.82 -1.68 -21.19
N LYS A 99 -3.46 -2.86 -21.24
CA LYS A 99 -4.90 -2.99 -21.50
C LYS A 99 -5.67 -3.31 -20.22
N CYS A 100 -6.87 -2.76 -20.11
CA CYS A 100 -7.84 -3.16 -19.09
C CYS A 100 -8.31 -4.60 -19.35
N ALA A 101 -7.89 -5.54 -18.51
CA ALA A 101 -8.31 -6.94 -18.56
C ALA A 101 -9.73 -7.12 -17.99
N LYS A 102 -10.05 -6.41 -16.90
CA LYS A 102 -11.36 -6.45 -16.23
C LYS A 102 -11.75 -5.08 -15.69
N SER A 103 -13.05 -4.80 -15.71
CA SER A 103 -13.66 -3.64 -15.02
C SER A 103 -14.81 -4.17 -14.19
N ILE A 104 -14.71 -4.02 -12.88
CA ILE A 104 -15.64 -4.54 -11.88
C ILE A 104 -16.38 -3.34 -11.30
N ASP A 105 -17.68 -3.25 -11.55
CA ASP A 105 -18.55 -2.33 -10.84
C ASP A 105 -18.80 -2.91 -9.46
N ALA A 106 -18.20 -2.31 -8.42
CA ALA A 106 -18.43 -2.73 -7.06
C ALA A 106 -19.74 -2.13 -6.52
N GLY A 107 -20.37 -1.20 -7.21
CA GLY A 107 -21.46 -0.39 -6.67
C GLY A 107 -20.95 0.69 -5.71
N PRO A 108 -21.81 1.63 -5.29
CA PRO A 108 -21.41 2.96 -4.81
C PRO A 108 -20.59 2.98 -3.52
N VAL A 109 -20.53 1.86 -2.78
CA VAL A 109 -19.98 1.82 -1.43
C VAL A 109 -19.11 0.59 -1.12
N ASP A 110 -18.97 -0.36 -2.05
CA ASP A 110 -18.36 -1.68 -1.77
C ASP A 110 -16.87 -1.77 -2.10
N ALA A 111 -16.24 -0.70 -2.62
CA ALA A 111 -14.80 -0.65 -2.83
C ALA A 111 -14.19 0.65 -2.32
N TRP A 112 -12.98 0.55 -1.79
CA TRP A 112 -12.14 1.67 -1.36
C TRP A 112 -10.69 1.39 -1.71
N THR A 113 -9.82 1.02 -0.78
CA THR A 113 -8.47 0.51 -1.09
C THR A 113 -8.52 -0.94 -1.54
N ILE A 114 -7.53 -1.40 -2.29
CA ILE A 114 -7.43 -2.77 -2.80
C ILE A 114 -6.12 -3.44 -2.38
N ALA A 115 -6.15 -4.78 -2.32
CA ALA A 115 -4.95 -5.60 -2.14
C ALA A 115 -5.10 -6.95 -2.84
N PHE A 116 -4.09 -7.38 -3.60
CA PHE A 116 -4.03 -8.74 -4.13
C PHE A 116 -3.78 -9.75 -3.00
N SER A 117 -4.43 -10.90 -3.10
CA SER A 117 -4.07 -12.05 -2.26
C SER A 117 -2.66 -12.55 -2.60
N PRO A 118 -1.94 -13.21 -1.66
CA PRO A 118 -0.58 -13.71 -1.92
C PRO A 118 -0.50 -14.74 -3.05
N ASP A 119 -1.59 -15.43 -3.35
CA ASP A 119 -1.74 -16.34 -4.48
C ASP A 119 -2.27 -15.66 -5.76
N SER A 120 -2.55 -14.35 -5.69
CA SER A 120 -3.04 -13.49 -6.78
C SER A 120 -4.39 -13.91 -7.38
N ARG A 121 -5.15 -14.79 -6.71
CA ARG A 121 -6.48 -15.23 -7.17
C ARG A 121 -7.59 -14.25 -6.78
N PHE A 122 -7.39 -13.47 -5.73
CA PHE A 122 -8.37 -12.54 -5.20
C PHE A 122 -7.83 -11.12 -5.11
N LEU A 123 -8.72 -10.15 -5.26
CA LEU A 123 -8.57 -8.79 -4.79
C LEU A 123 -9.49 -8.59 -3.59
N ALA A 124 -8.96 -8.18 -2.46
CA ALA A 124 -9.76 -7.67 -1.36
C ALA A 124 -10.00 -6.17 -1.56
N SER A 125 -11.16 -5.68 -1.12
CA SER A 125 -11.42 -4.24 -0.97
C SER A 125 -12.30 -3.93 0.23
N GLY A 126 -12.00 -2.85 0.95
CA GLY A 126 -12.82 -2.34 2.04
C GLY A 126 -14.09 -1.66 1.54
N SER A 127 -15.16 -1.68 2.33
CA SER A 127 -16.41 -0.98 2.05
C SER A 127 -16.78 0.06 3.10
N HIS A 128 -17.65 0.99 2.73
CA HIS A 128 -18.20 1.98 3.65
C HIS A 128 -19.07 1.34 4.75
N GLY A 129 -19.61 0.15 4.49
CA GLY A 129 -20.46 -0.61 5.40
C GLY A 129 -19.72 -1.60 6.31
N GLY A 130 -18.40 -1.47 6.49
CA GLY A 130 -17.64 -2.34 7.39
C GLY A 130 -17.43 -3.76 6.87
N LYS A 131 -17.44 -3.95 5.55
CA LYS A 131 -17.12 -5.23 4.92
C LYS A 131 -15.77 -5.19 4.23
N ILE A 132 -15.15 -6.36 4.11
CA ILE A 132 -14.07 -6.61 3.16
C ILE A 132 -14.65 -7.49 2.07
N ASN A 133 -14.78 -6.97 0.85
CA ASN A 133 -15.29 -7.71 -0.30
C ASN A 133 -14.13 -8.39 -1.04
N LEU A 134 -14.31 -9.66 -1.40
CA LEU A 134 -13.32 -10.44 -2.14
C LEU A 134 -13.81 -10.65 -3.57
N PHE A 135 -13.03 -10.16 -4.54
CA PHE A 135 -13.30 -10.26 -5.96
C PHE A 135 -12.33 -11.26 -6.58
N ASN A 136 -12.84 -12.21 -7.36
CA ASN A 136 -11.98 -13.13 -8.10
C ASN A 136 -11.37 -12.43 -9.32
N VAL A 137 -10.05 -12.56 -9.46
CA VAL A 137 -9.25 -11.85 -10.47
C VAL A 137 -9.58 -12.33 -11.88
N ASP A 138 -9.79 -13.64 -12.07
CA ASP A 138 -10.04 -14.24 -13.39
C ASP A 138 -11.47 -13.97 -13.86
N SER A 139 -12.46 -14.13 -12.99
CA SER A 139 -13.87 -13.92 -13.33
C SER A 139 -14.24 -12.44 -13.36
N GLY A 140 -13.61 -11.61 -12.52
CA GLY A 140 -13.99 -10.21 -12.32
C GLY A 140 -15.28 -10.05 -11.51
N THR A 141 -15.60 -11.00 -10.64
CA THR A 141 -16.86 -11.01 -9.86
C THR A 141 -16.59 -11.04 -8.36
N LYS A 142 -17.43 -10.36 -7.58
CA LYS A 142 -17.48 -10.49 -6.12
C LYS A 142 -17.89 -11.92 -5.74
N GLU A 143 -17.04 -12.65 -5.04
CA GLU A 143 -17.33 -14.02 -4.61
C GLU A 143 -17.87 -14.08 -3.17
N THR A 144 -17.26 -13.33 -2.26
CA THR A 144 -17.64 -13.35 -0.85
C THR A 144 -17.29 -12.04 -0.15
N SER A 145 -17.68 -11.91 1.11
CA SER A 145 -17.35 -10.77 1.96
C SER A 145 -17.11 -11.20 3.41
N LEU A 146 -16.18 -10.53 4.08
CA LEU A 146 -15.95 -10.62 5.52
C LEU A 146 -16.62 -9.44 6.21
N GLU A 147 -17.36 -9.68 7.28
CA GLU A 147 -18.12 -8.64 7.98
C GLU A 147 -17.50 -8.33 9.34
N THR A 148 -17.08 -7.07 9.53
CA THR A 148 -16.62 -6.56 10.84
C THR A 148 -17.78 -6.18 11.75
N ARG A 149 -18.96 -5.90 11.17
CA ARG A 149 -20.10 -5.20 11.80
C ARG A 149 -19.73 -3.79 12.29
N GLY A 150 -18.63 -3.23 11.78
CA GLY A 150 -18.12 -1.91 12.10
C GLY A 150 -18.47 -0.85 11.05
N LYS A 151 -17.65 0.19 11.00
CA LYS A 151 -17.79 1.33 10.08
C LYS A 151 -16.91 1.17 8.85
N PHE A 152 -16.82 2.23 8.06
CA PHE A 152 -16.01 2.31 6.85
C PHE A 152 -14.57 1.79 7.07
N ILE A 153 -14.21 0.78 6.27
CA ILE A 153 -12.86 0.23 6.14
C ILE A 153 -12.03 1.07 5.17
N LEU A 154 -10.98 1.70 5.69
CA LEU A 154 -10.10 2.60 4.93
C LEU A 154 -8.84 1.90 4.41
N SER A 155 -8.42 0.82 5.06
CA SER A 155 -7.20 0.09 4.69
C SER A 155 -7.37 -1.41 4.91
N ILE A 156 -6.67 -2.19 4.10
CA ILE A 156 -6.66 -3.65 4.15
C ILE A 156 -5.26 -4.17 3.83
N ALA A 157 -4.90 -5.33 4.37
CA ALA A 157 -3.71 -6.08 3.94
C ALA A 157 -3.90 -7.58 4.16
N TYR A 158 -3.38 -8.35 3.22
CA TYR A 158 -3.17 -9.78 3.40
C TYR A 158 -1.86 -10.03 4.16
N SER A 159 -1.84 -11.07 5.01
CA SER A 159 -0.58 -11.60 5.51
C SER A 159 0.17 -12.33 4.39
N PRO A 160 1.50 -12.19 4.27
CA PRO A 160 2.30 -12.87 3.25
C PRO A 160 2.15 -14.40 3.22
N ASP A 161 1.90 -15.01 4.38
CA ASP A 161 1.65 -16.45 4.50
C ASP A 161 0.23 -16.89 4.05
N GLY A 162 -0.64 -15.93 3.72
CA GLY A 162 -2.00 -16.16 3.25
C GLY A 162 -2.99 -16.64 4.31
N LYS A 163 -2.62 -16.59 5.60
CA LYS A 163 -3.52 -17.03 6.68
C LYS A 163 -4.50 -15.96 7.13
N TYR A 164 -4.10 -14.69 7.08
CA TYR A 164 -4.85 -13.60 7.67
C TYR A 164 -5.13 -12.47 6.68
N ILE A 165 -6.23 -11.77 6.91
CA ILE A 165 -6.49 -10.45 6.35
C ILE A 165 -6.82 -9.49 7.48
N ALA A 166 -6.15 -8.35 7.52
CA ALA A 166 -6.40 -7.28 8.47
C ALA A 166 -7.05 -6.10 7.77
N CYS A 167 -7.87 -5.35 8.50
CA CYS A 167 -8.48 -4.13 8.02
C CYS A 167 -8.51 -3.03 9.10
N GLY A 168 -8.34 -1.77 8.67
CA GLY A 168 -8.34 -0.59 9.52
C GLY A 168 -9.55 0.28 9.22
N ALA A 169 -10.29 0.65 10.25
CA ALA A 169 -11.52 1.42 10.12
C ALA A 169 -11.32 2.93 10.35
N ILE A 170 -12.33 3.71 9.93
CA ILE A 170 -12.40 5.16 10.13
C ILE A 170 -12.44 5.59 11.61
N ASP A 171 -12.82 4.70 12.52
CA ASP A 171 -12.88 4.96 13.96
C ASP A 171 -11.72 4.33 14.75
N GLY A 172 -10.64 3.95 14.07
CA GLY A 172 -9.41 3.51 14.73
C GLY A 172 -9.41 2.05 15.19
N ILE A 173 -10.44 1.28 14.81
CA ILE A 173 -10.52 -0.17 15.07
C ILE A 173 -9.76 -0.93 13.98
N VAL A 174 -8.93 -1.89 14.41
CA VAL A 174 -8.33 -2.90 13.53
C VAL A 174 -9.08 -4.22 13.73
N ASN A 175 -9.46 -4.89 12.64
CA ASN A 175 -9.97 -6.26 12.69
C ASN A 175 -9.03 -7.20 11.92
N VAL A 176 -8.81 -8.41 12.45
CA VAL A 176 -8.03 -9.46 11.81
C VAL A 176 -8.92 -10.68 11.63
N PHE A 177 -8.97 -11.22 10.42
CA PHE A 177 -9.74 -12.40 10.06
C PHE A 177 -8.80 -13.55 9.67
N ASP A 178 -9.21 -14.77 10.01
CA ASP A 178 -8.65 -15.99 9.43
C ASP A 178 -9.29 -16.22 8.05
N ILE A 179 -8.48 -16.30 7.01
CA ILE A 179 -8.94 -16.42 5.61
C ILE A 179 -9.60 -17.78 5.36
N SER A 180 -9.06 -18.85 5.94
CA SER A 180 -9.53 -20.21 5.68
C SER A 180 -10.94 -20.46 6.22
N THR A 181 -11.28 -19.83 7.34
CA THR A 181 -12.55 -19.97 8.04
C THR A 181 -13.50 -18.79 7.80
N GLY A 182 -12.98 -17.66 7.31
CA GLY A 182 -13.71 -16.41 7.16
C GLY A 182 -14.12 -15.77 8.49
N LYS A 183 -13.53 -16.20 9.61
CA LYS A 183 -13.91 -15.75 10.96
C LYS A 183 -13.07 -14.57 11.42
N LEU A 184 -13.73 -13.60 12.05
CA LEU A 184 -13.06 -12.56 12.82
C LEU A 184 -12.36 -13.20 14.03
N ILE A 185 -11.03 -13.07 14.11
CA ILE A 185 -10.22 -13.63 15.20
C ILE A 185 -9.80 -12.58 16.22
N HIS A 186 -9.53 -11.35 15.77
CA HIS A 186 -9.10 -10.26 16.65
C HIS A 186 -9.77 -8.92 16.30
N THR A 187 -10.07 -8.15 17.34
CA THR A 187 -10.46 -6.74 17.26
C THR A 187 -9.51 -5.95 18.15
N LEU A 188 -8.73 -5.04 17.58
CA LEU A 188 -7.72 -4.26 18.28
C LEU A 188 -8.17 -2.80 18.34
N GLU A 189 -8.43 -2.31 19.55
CA GLU A 189 -8.88 -0.95 19.84
C GLU A 189 -7.70 -0.09 20.30
N GLY A 190 -6.79 0.22 19.37
CA GLY A 190 -5.53 0.90 19.72
C GLY A 190 -5.39 2.34 19.24
N HIS A 191 -6.06 2.72 18.14
CA HIS A 191 -6.06 4.08 17.60
C HIS A 191 -7.39 4.78 17.92
N ALA A 192 -7.35 6.10 18.10
CA ALA A 192 -8.54 6.90 18.35
C ALA A 192 -9.10 7.57 17.08
N LEU A 193 -8.34 7.51 15.99
CA LEU A 193 -8.58 8.21 14.73
C LEU A 193 -8.43 7.25 13.55
N PRO A 194 -8.86 7.63 12.32
CA PRO A 194 -8.81 6.78 11.14
C PRO A 194 -7.48 6.03 10.95
N ILE A 195 -7.55 4.74 10.57
CA ILE A 195 -6.37 3.94 10.17
C ILE A 195 -6.26 3.95 8.65
N ARG A 196 -5.37 4.78 8.12
CA ARG A 196 -5.21 4.97 6.68
C ARG A 196 -4.41 3.88 6.00
N SER A 197 -3.54 3.20 6.75
CA SER A 197 -2.69 2.16 6.21
C SER A 197 -2.32 1.14 7.27
N LEU A 198 -2.17 -0.10 6.83
CA LEU A 198 -1.63 -1.18 7.63
C LEU A 198 -0.89 -2.17 6.72
N CYS A 199 0.10 -2.86 7.27
CA CYS A 199 0.83 -3.91 6.57
C CYS A 199 1.28 -4.99 7.56
N PHE A 200 1.32 -6.23 7.09
CA PHE A 200 1.97 -7.32 7.81
C PHE A 200 3.47 -7.29 7.55
N SER A 201 4.26 -7.74 8.52
CA SER A 201 5.66 -8.08 8.28
C SER A 201 5.80 -9.27 7.32
N PRO A 202 6.94 -9.43 6.61
CA PRO A 202 7.18 -10.54 5.69
C PRO A 202 7.00 -11.94 6.31
N ASP A 203 7.34 -12.10 7.59
CA ASP A 203 7.14 -13.34 8.35
C ASP A 203 5.69 -13.54 8.86
N SER A 204 4.82 -12.57 8.64
CA SER A 204 3.42 -12.52 9.11
C SER A 204 3.25 -12.47 10.63
N GLU A 205 4.30 -12.18 11.40
CA GLU A 205 4.26 -12.16 12.87
C GLU A 205 3.84 -10.80 13.44
N LEU A 206 4.14 -9.71 12.72
CA LEU A 206 3.81 -8.34 13.13
C LEU A 206 2.77 -7.72 12.20
N LEU A 207 1.92 -6.87 12.77
CA LEU A 207 1.02 -5.97 12.06
C LEU A 207 1.35 -4.53 12.42
N VAL A 208 1.68 -3.72 11.41
CA VAL A 208 1.96 -2.28 11.57
C VAL A 208 0.77 -1.48 11.07
N THR A 209 0.38 -0.45 11.82
CA THR A 209 -0.76 0.42 11.49
C THR A 209 -0.36 1.89 11.57
N GLY A 210 -0.76 2.68 10.59
CA GLY A 210 -0.59 4.14 10.53
C GLY A 210 -1.94 4.85 10.60
N SER A 211 -2.03 5.90 11.42
CA SER A 211 -3.29 6.59 11.72
C SER A 211 -3.18 8.12 11.68
N ASP A 212 -4.34 8.75 11.59
CA ASP A 212 -4.54 10.20 11.71
C ASP A 212 -4.19 10.74 13.11
N ASP A 213 -4.02 9.88 14.12
CA ASP A 213 -3.45 10.27 15.41
C ASP A 213 -1.93 10.50 15.39
N SER A 214 -1.34 10.47 14.19
CA SER A 214 0.10 10.67 13.93
C SER A 214 0.99 9.59 14.55
N GLN A 215 0.40 8.48 15.03
CA GLN A 215 1.13 7.35 15.58
C GLN A 215 1.21 6.19 14.59
N ILE A 216 2.29 5.43 14.75
CA ILE A 216 2.42 4.09 14.19
C ILE A 216 2.31 3.10 15.34
N LYS A 217 1.47 2.07 15.21
CA LYS A 217 1.38 0.99 16.20
C LYS A 217 1.81 -0.33 15.58
N ILE A 218 2.47 -1.15 16.39
CA ILE A 218 2.95 -2.48 16.02
C ILE A 218 2.28 -3.48 16.95
N TYR A 219 1.63 -4.48 16.38
CA TYR A 219 0.96 -5.56 17.10
C TYR A 219 1.62 -6.89 16.79
N ASP A 220 1.64 -7.78 17.77
CA ASP A 220 1.87 -9.20 17.54
C ASP A 220 0.59 -9.82 17.00
N VAL A 221 0.68 -10.51 15.87
CA VAL A 221 -0.49 -11.09 15.19
C VAL A 221 -1.06 -12.28 15.97
N GLN A 222 -0.20 -13.10 16.56
CA GLN A 222 -0.61 -14.34 17.24
C GLN A 222 -1.32 -14.07 18.57
N HIS A 223 -0.81 -13.11 19.35
CA HIS A 223 -1.28 -12.79 20.69
C HIS A 223 -2.21 -11.56 20.71
N ALA A 224 -2.35 -10.87 19.57
CA ALA A 224 -3.22 -9.71 19.40
C ALA A 224 -2.94 -8.59 20.41
N ASN A 225 -1.68 -8.41 20.80
CA ASN A 225 -1.27 -7.38 21.75
C ASN A 225 -0.43 -6.29 21.08
N LEU A 226 -0.55 -5.07 21.60
CA LEU A 226 0.26 -3.94 21.18
C LEU A 226 1.69 -4.15 21.69
N THR A 227 2.64 -4.33 20.78
CA THR A 227 4.04 -4.51 21.13
C THR A 227 4.78 -3.17 21.16
N GLY A 228 4.39 -2.19 20.33
CA GLY A 228 5.01 -0.85 20.31
C GLY A 228 4.11 0.25 19.78
N THR A 229 4.34 1.49 20.22
CA THR A 229 3.76 2.72 19.65
C THR A 229 4.91 3.66 19.32
N LEU A 230 5.03 4.05 18.06
CA LEU A 230 6.09 4.92 17.57
C LEU A 230 5.52 6.30 17.28
N SER A 231 6.13 7.30 17.90
CA SER A 231 5.88 8.71 17.63
C SER A 231 7.03 9.28 16.79
N GLY A 232 6.74 10.21 15.90
CA GLY A 232 7.77 10.93 15.16
C GLY A 232 7.27 11.67 13.92
N HIS A 233 6.11 11.30 13.39
CA HIS A 233 5.40 12.12 12.42
C HIS A 233 4.68 13.28 13.12
N GLY A 234 4.67 14.44 12.47
CA GLY A 234 3.99 15.66 12.95
C GLY A 234 2.53 15.78 12.50
N SER A 235 2.04 14.82 11.71
CA SER A 235 0.69 14.78 11.16
C SER A 235 0.30 13.34 10.83
N TRP A 236 -0.83 13.16 10.13
CA TRP A 236 -1.42 11.86 9.78
C TRP A 236 -0.41 10.94 9.10
N VAL A 237 -0.35 9.67 9.54
CA VAL A 237 0.45 8.64 8.86
C VAL A 237 -0.41 8.04 7.76
N LEU A 238 -0.06 8.35 6.51
CA LEU A 238 -0.86 8.03 5.33
C LEU A 238 -0.58 6.62 4.80
N CYS A 239 0.69 6.17 4.86
CA CYS A 239 1.11 4.84 4.39
C CYS A 239 2.15 4.22 5.32
N VAL A 240 2.11 2.89 5.45
CA VAL A 240 3.17 2.06 6.03
C VAL A 240 3.48 0.89 5.08
N ASP A 241 4.73 0.48 5.03
CA ASP A 241 5.18 -0.64 4.18
C ASP A 241 6.43 -1.32 4.73
N PHE A 242 6.41 -2.65 4.80
CA PHE A 242 7.49 -3.42 5.39
C PHE A 242 8.54 -3.79 4.34
N CYS A 243 9.83 -3.69 4.69
CA CYS A 243 10.91 -4.20 3.86
C CYS A 243 10.85 -5.73 3.81
N SER A 244 11.20 -6.33 2.66
CA SER A 244 11.23 -7.79 2.48
C SER A 244 12.26 -8.50 3.36
N ASP A 245 13.23 -7.78 3.92
CA ASP A 245 14.23 -8.30 4.86
C ASP A 245 13.71 -8.47 6.30
N ASN A 246 12.48 -8.01 6.59
CA ASN A 246 11.84 -8.06 7.90
C ASN A 246 12.50 -7.21 9.01
N THR A 247 13.48 -6.36 8.66
CA THR A 247 14.25 -5.57 9.63
C THR A 247 13.77 -4.13 9.75
N THR A 248 13.23 -3.59 8.65
CA THR A 248 12.80 -2.20 8.56
C THR A 248 11.43 -2.07 7.92
N PHE A 249 10.79 -0.92 8.14
CA PHE A 249 9.59 -0.51 7.42
C PHE A 249 9.65 0.99 7.16
N VAL A 250 8.93 1.44 6.14
CA VAL A 250 8.80 2.84 5.77
C VAL A 250 7.41 3.34 6.15
N SER A 251 7.31 4.62 6.48
CA SER A 251 6.05 5.34 6.56
C SER A 251 6.10 6.66 5.81
N SER A 252 4.93 7.12 5.35
CA SER A 252 4.75 8.43 4.74
C SER A 252 3.61 9.20 5.42
N SER A 253 3.66 10.53 5.37
CA SER A 253 2.75 11.36 6.16
C SER A 253 2.35 12.66 5.49
N SER A 254 1.21 13.19 5.93
CA SER A 254 0.77 14.57 5.68
C SER A 254 1.76 15.63 6.17
N ASP A 255 2.74 15.26 7.02
CA ASP A 255 3.82 16.15 7.44
C ASP A 255 4.94 16.34 6.40
N LYS A 256 4.73 15.82 5.18
CA LYS A 256 5.62 15.92 4.02
C LYS A 256 6.88 15.06 4.10
N THR A 257 6.97 14.17 5.08
CA THR A 257 8.15 13.33 5.29
C THR A 257 7.90 11.87 4.94
N VAL A 258 8.98 11.21 4.51
CA VAL A 258 9.09 9.75 4.46
C VAL A 258 10.05 9.32 5.55
N LYS A 259 9.65 8.41 6.43
CA LYS A 259 10.48 7.93 7.55
C LYS A 259 10.79 6.46 7.40
N LEU A 260 12.06 6.12 7.61
CA LEU A 260 12.54 4.75 7.71
C LEU A 260 12.65 4.36 9.18
N TRP A 261 12.12 3.20 9.54
CA TRP A 261 12.06 2.70 10.92
C TRP A 261 12.72 1.33 11.04
N SER A 262 13.37 1.10 12.18
CA SER A 262 13.81 -0.23 12.59
C SER A 262 12.66 -0.96 13.28
N ALA A 263 12.27 -2.13 12.78
CA ALA A 263 11.22 -2.95 13.41
C ALA A 263 11.64 -3.46 14.80
N GLY A 264 12.91 -3.87 14.94
CA GLY A 264 13.46 -4.40 16.19
C GLY A 264 13.69 -3.32 17.26
N SER A 265 14.42 -2.24 16.92
CA SER A 265 14.74 -1.19 17.89
C SER A 265 13.63 -0.14 18.06
N ARG A 266 12.67 -0.11 17.13
CA ARG A 266 11.51 0.81 17.16
C ARG A 266 11.91 2.29 17.11
N GLN A 267 13.01 2.57 16.43
CA GLN A 267 13.54 3.92 16.25
C GLN A 267 13.47 4.33 14.78
N CYS A 268 13.31 5.63 14.55
CA CYS A 268 13.47 6.21 13.22
C CYS A 268 14.96 6.19 12.85
N ILE A 269 15.31 5.48 11.78
CA ILE A 269 16.66 5.35 11.24
C ILE A 269 17.00 6.57 10.39
N HIS A 270 16.05 7.01 9.56
CA HIS A 270 16.24 8.12 8.63
C HIS A 270 14.92 8.83 8.33
N THR A 271 15.00 10.11 7.95
CA THR A 271 13.84 10.89 7.48
C THR A 271 14.23 11.63 6.21
N PHE A 272 13.45 11.42 5.15
CA PHE A 272 13.55 12.17 3.90
C PHE A 272 12.59 13.37 3.94
N TYR A 273 13.07 14.53 3.50
CA TYR A 273 12.36 15.82 3.51
C TYR A 273 12.23 16.40 2.10
N ASP A 274 12.30 15.54 1.08
CA ASP A 274 12.39 15.94 -0.32
C ASP A 274 11.07 16.39 -0.93
N HIS A 275 9.94 15.92 -0.40
CA HIS A 275 8.61 16.30 -0.87
C HIS A 275 8.20 17.69 -0.35
N SER A 276 7.49 18.43 -1.20
CA SER A 276 7.02 19.78 -0.86
C SER A 276 5.58 19.81 -0.33
N ASP A 277 4.89 18.67 -0.36
CA ASP A 277 3.53 18.49 0.15
C ASP A 277 3.29 17.08 0.73
N GLN A 278 2.06 16.77 1.12
CA GLN A 278 1.66 15.52 1.78
C GLN A 278 2.12 14.28 0.99
N VAL A 279 2.75 13.31 1.66
CA VAL A 279 3.24 12.09 1.00
C VAL A 279 2.27 10.95 1.22
N TRP A 280 1.45 10.66 0.21
CA TRP A 280 0.33 9.74 0.30
C TRP A 280 0.75 8.28 0.39
N SER A 281 1.77 7.87 -0.35
CA SER A 281 2.26 6.49 -0.33
C SER A 281 3.77 6.42 -0.42
N ALA A 282 4.35 5.45 0.30
CA ALA A 282 5.73 5.02 0.14
C ALA A 282 5.80 3.48 0.19
N LYS A 283 6.51 2.87 -0.75
CA LYS A 283 6.62 1.41 -0.91
C LYS A 283 8.05 0.97 -1.18
N TYR A 284 8.44 -0.16 -0.61
CA TYR A 284 9.69 -0.82 -0.95
C TYR A 284 9.63 -1.47 -2.34
N ASN A 285 10.77 -1.57 -3.00
CA ASN A 285 10.92 -2.53 -4.08
C ASN A 285 11.03 -3.96 -3.53
N ASN A 286 10.84 -4.97 -4.38
CA ASN A 286 10.89 -6.38 -3.95
C ASN A 286 12.21 -6.77 -3.23
N ALA A 287 13.33 -6.16 -3.63
CA ALA A 287 14.64 -6.44 -3.05
C ALA A 287 14.88 -5.78 -1.68
N GLY A 288 14.03 -4.84 -1.25
CA GLY A 288 14.21 -4.10 -0.01
C GLY A 288 15.31 -3.04 -0.05
N THR A 289 15.86 -2.76 -1.24
CA THR A 289 17.01 -1.86 -1.40
C THR A 289 16.61 -0.46 -1.86
N ARG A 290 15.36 -0.27 -2.25
CA ARG A 290 14.83 0.99 -2.76
C ARG A 290 13.45 1.26 -2.20
N ILE A 291 13.12 2.54 -2.08
CA ILE A 291 11.77 3.01 -1.75
C ILE A 291 11.28 3.93 -2.85
N VAL A 292 10.03 3.80 -3.26
CA VAL A 292 9.30 4.80 -4.03
C VAL A 292 8.36 5.57 -3.12
N SER A 293 8.24 6.89 -3.28
CA SER A 293 7.19 7.68 -2.66
C SER A 293 6.49 8.61 -3.65
N VAL A 294 5.22 8.92 -3.37
CA VAL A 294 4.36 9.77 -4.18
C VAL A 294 3.55 10.74 -3.31
N SER A 295 3.23 11.91 -3.85
CA SER A 295 2.75 13.04 -3.05
C SER A 295 1.75 13.94 -3.79
N ASP A 296 1.07 14.80 -3.03
CA ASP A 296 0.29 15.95 -3.52
C ASP A 296 1.12 16.91 -4.38
N ASP A 297 2.45 16.92 -4.23
CA ASP A 297 3.34 17.70 -5.10
C ASP A 297 3.48 17.13 -6.53
N LYS A 298 2.76 16.05 -6.83
CA LYS A 298 2.69 15.39 -8.14
C LYS A 298 4.01 14.74 -8.56
N ALA A 299 4.95 14.57 -7.63
CA ALA A 299 6.24 13.97 -7.89
C ALA A 299 6.31 12.50 -7.45
N ILE A 300 7.18 11.74 -8.13
CA ILE A 300 7.65 10.43 -7.69
C ILE A 300 9.10 10.57 -7.26
N HIS A 301 9.42 10.18 -6.03
CA HIS A 301 10.79 10.12 -5.54
C HIS A 301 11.22 8.67 -5.34
N LEU A 302 12.47 8.38 -5.69
CA LEU A 302 13.11 7.08 -5.45
C LEU A 302 14.31 7.26 -4.55
N TYR A 303 14.40 6.42 -3.52
CA TYR A 303 15.47 6.46 -2.52
C TYR A 303 16.29 5.16 -2.53
N ASP A 304 17.60 5.29 -2.30
CA ASP A 304 18.47 4.17 -1.94
C ASP A 304 18.35 3.88 -0.44
N VAL A 305 18.09 2.61 -0.13
CA VAL A 305 18.04 2.07 1.23
C VAL A 305 18.98 0.86 1.28
N PRO A 306 20.26 1.07 1.61
CA PRO A 306 21.20 -0.03 1.64
C PRO A 306 20.83 -1.04 2.73
N SER A 307 20.94 -2.33 2.42
CA SER A 307 20.83 -3.39 3.42
C SER A 307 21.87 -3.16 4.52
N GLN A 308 21.44 -3.22 5.78
CA GLN A 308 22.34 -3.15 6.94
C GLN A 308 23.18 -4.43 7.09
#